data_AF-A0A9Q6Z3F4-F1
#
_entry.id   AF-A0A9Q6Z3F4-F1
#
_cell.length_a   1.000
_cell.length_b   1.000
_cell.length_c   1.000
_cell.angle_alpha   90.00
_cell.angle_beta   90.00
_cell.angle_gamma   90.00
#
_symmetry.space_group_name_H-M   'P 1'
#
loop_
_entity.id
_entity.type
_entity.pdbx_description
1 polymer ?
#
loop_
_entity_poly.entity_id
_entity_poly.type
_entity_poly.pdbx_seq_one_letter_code
_entity_poly.pdbx_strand_id
1 'polypeptide(L)'
;MKNTYVRILSLFAFGFVLFSCNNDDKLDNQSYLPEGPQTSESEVDEYLYKTFTEPYNMRVHYKWDRNIYGSTTDNTRNLNPPRKENVIPAFEMVNHVWLKTYDSVAGKQFVKDLRPMSLLAAGGYAFNENGTRTLGLASGGVQITLYEVDYLRTNVESAKEFIHTIQHEYIHIINQKEEFNQPNFGKMNLGDYTPSWYQLETTLDPRRPSKKLQQNGEDWNINAYANVLGFVTGYSRSNIIEDFAEVASYYLTTKPEDVTKMLDQVRSYENMTQAERDRYGLTVDIYKPGGVQKILYKYELVKEYFWSKFKIDFEELVRVANLNAASSPMLNGGVTNTITFEKKTYKTSFVTEDVVRHCQLHADVELQLK
;
A
#
# COMPACT_ATOMS: atom_id res chain seq x y z
N MET A 1 -38.36 -15.93 60.25
CA MET A 1 -38.79 -14.68 59.57
C MET A 1 -37.73 -14.03 58.67
N LYS A 2 -36.65 -14.71 58.24
CA LYS A 2 -35.68 -14.18 57.25
C LYS A 2 -35.82 -14.76 55.83
N ASN A 3 -36.47 -15.92 55.66
CA ASN A 3 -36.58 -16.59 54.35
C ASN A 3 -37.86 -16.27 53.55
N THR A 4 -38.80 -15.51 54.11
CA THR A 4 -40.01 -15.07 53.40
C THR A 4 -39.75 -13.80 52.58
N TYR A 5 -38.87 -12.91 53.07
CA TYR A 5 -38.50 -11.68 52.36
C TYR A 5 -37.62 -11.93 51.14
N VAL A 6 -36.78 -12.97 51.14
CA VAL A 6 -35.92 -13.33 49.99
C VAL A 6 -36.75 -13.82 48.80
N ARG A 7 -37.86 -14.51 49.03
CA ARG A 7 -38.76 -14.98 47.95
C ARG A 7 -39.64 -13.86 47.38
N ILE A 8 -39.99 -12.85 48.18
CA ILE A 8 -40.73 -11.67 47.71
C ILE A 8 -39.79 -10.71 46.97
N LEU A 9 -38.52 -10.58 47.40
CA LEU A 9 -37.51 -9.80 46.69
C LEU A 9 -37.14 -10.43 45.33
N SER A 10 -37.14 -11.77 45.25
CA SER A 10 -36.88 -12.50 44.00
C SER A 10 -38.01 -12.45 42.97
N LEU A 11 -39.24 -12.11 43.39
CA LEU A 11 -40.39 -11.95 42.50
C LEU A 11 -40.57 -10.50 42.02
N PHE A 12 -39.99 -9.52 42.72
CA PHE A 12 -39.96 -8.12 42.28
C PHE A 12 -38.80 -7.83 41.30
N ALA A 13 -37.73 -8.64 41.32
CA ALA A 13 -36.58 -8.51 40.42
C ALA A 13 -36.81 -9.07 39.00
N PHE A 14 -37.89 -9.83 38.77
CA PHE A 14 -38.20 -10.42 37.45
C PHE A 14 -39.24 -9.61 36.65
N GLY A 15 -39.79 -8.54 37.23
CA GLY A 15 -40.89 -7.76 36.64
C GLY A 15 -40.50 -6.49 35.87
N PHE A 16 -39.21 -6.16 35.77
CA PHE A 16 -38.75 -4.88 35.21
C PHE A 16 -37.99 -4.97 33.86
N VAL A 17 -37.97 -6.14 33.19
CA VAL A 17 -37.21 -6.31 31.93
C VAL A 17 -38.10 -6.34 30.68
N LEU A 18 -39.36 -5.89 30.74
CA LEU A 18 -40.24 -5.87 29.55
C LEU A 18 -40.73 -4.48 29.12
N PHE A 19 -39.97 -3.42 29.44
CA PHE A 19 -40.01 -2.19 28.64
C PHE A 19 -38.79 -2.17 27.72
N SER A 20 -38.82 -3.01 26.68
CA SER A 20 -38.13 -2.66 25.44
C SER A 20 -38.89 -1.46 24.90
N CYS A 21 -38.25 -0.28 24.93
CA CYS A 21 -38.73 0.82 24.13
C CYS A 21 -38.68 0.35 22.68
N ASN A 22 -39.83 0.02 22.09
CA ASN A 22 -40.01 0.00 20.65
C ASN A 22 -39.98 1.46 20.18
N ASN A 23 -38.81 2.08 20.26
CA ASN A 23 -38.48 3.07 19.28
C ASN A 23 -37.91 2.25 18.13
N ASP A 24 -38.80 1.90 17.21
CA ASP A 24 -38.39 1.87 15.81
C ASP A 24 -37.86 3.28 15.56
N ASP A 25 -36.57 3.49 15.83
CA ASP A 25 -35.83 4.62 15.31
C ASP A 25 -35.82 4.38 13.80
N LYS A 26 -36.92 4.76 13.16
CA LYS A 26 -36.91 5.12 11.76
C LYS A 26 -35.76 6.10 11.69
N LEU A 27 -34.71 5.71 10.96
CA LEU A 27 -33.64 6.61 10.59
C LEU A 27 -34.33 7.91 10.17
N ASP A 28 -34.12 8.96 10.96
CA ASP A 28 -34.59 10.28 10.62
C ASP A 28 -34.07 10.53 9.21
N ASN A 29 -34.96 10.91 8.29
CA ASN A 29 -34.56 11.25 6.93
C ASN A 29 -33.66 12.48 6.90
N GLN A 30 -33.44 13.12 8.06
CA GLN A 30 -32.35 14.04 8.34
C GLN A 30 -31.27 13.39 9.21
N SER A 31 -30.69 12.28 8.76
CA SER A 31 -29.32 11.94 9.17
C SER A 31 -28.47 13.17 8.86
N TYR A 32 -27.83 13.75 9.88
CA TYR A 32 -26.96 14.92 9.77
C TYR A 32 -25.68 14.56 8.98
N LEU A 33 -25.86 14.20 7.71
CA LEU A 33 -24.95 14.58 6.65
C LEU A 33 -25.18 16.07 6.52
N PRO A 34 -24.18 16.95 6.69
CA PRO A 34 -24.37 18.35 6.37
C PRO A 34 -24.81 18.44 4.90
N GLU A 35 -26.12 18.67 4.70
CA GLU A 35 -26.74 18.95 3.42
C GLU A 35 -26.33 20.38 3.04
N GLY A 36 -25.25 20.46 2.29
CA GLY A 36 -24.83 21.67 1.62
C GLY A 36 -23.61 21.36 0.77
N PRO A 37 -23.48 21.95 -0.42
CA PRO A 37 -22.18 21.94 -1.09
C PRO A 37 -21.20 22.55 -0.08
N GLN A 38 -20.16 21.81 0.28
CA GLN A 38 -18.94 22.45 0.76
C GLN A 38 -18.57 23.41 -0.34
N THR A 39 -18.96 24.68 -0.20
CA THR A 39 -18.55 25.75 -1.12
C THR A 39 -17.06 25.61 -1.26
N SER A 40 -16.55 25.39 -2.47
CA SER A 40 -15.13 25.22 -2.68
C SER A 40 -14.41 26.49 -2.20
N GLU A 41 -13.86 26.44 -0.99
CA GLU A 41 -13.24 27.59 -0.35
C GLU A 41 -11.90 27.95 -1.02
N SER A 42 -11.41 27.08 -1.91
CA SER A 42 -10.19 27.28 -2.68
C SER A 42 -10.17 26.52 -4.01
N GLU A 43 -9.27 26.93 -4.93
CA GLU A 43 -8.98 26.24 -6.20
C GLU A 43 -8.66 24.75 -6.01
N VAL A 44 -7.98 24.42 -4.91
CA VAL A 44 -7.68 23.02 -4.55
C VAL A 44 -8.96 22.26 -4.24
N ASP A 45 -9.88 22.84 -3.44
CA ASP A 45 -11.15 22.20 -3.09
C ASP A 45 -12.02 21.96 -4.35
N GLU A 46 -12.06 22.93 -5.27
CA GLU A 46 -12.79 22.81 -6.54
C GLU A 46 -12.20 21.72 -7.44
N TYR A 47 -10.87 21.69 -7.59
CA TYR A 47 -10.17 20.67 -8.37
C TYR A 47 -10.45 19.26 -7.81
N LEU A 48 -10.32 19.09 -6.50
CA LEU A 48 -10.55 17.80 -5.86
C LEU A 48 -12.01 17.35 -5.99
N TYR A 49 -12.97 18.28 -5.85
CA TYR A 49 -14.38 17.96 -6.02
C TYR A 49 -14.70 17.48 -7.44
N LYS A 50 -14.28 18.24 -8.47
CA LYS A 50 -14.54 17.91 -9.88
C LYS A 50 -13.80 16.65 -10.34
N THR A 51 -12.65 16.35 -9.75
CA THR A 51 -11.81 15.23 -10.18
C THR A 51 -12.15 13.93 -9.45
N PHE A 52 -12.57 13.99 -8.19
CA PHE A 52 -12.77 12.80 -7.34
C PHE A 52 -14.22 12.66 -6.87
N THR A 53 -14.76 13.71 -6.25
CA THR A 53 -16.08 13.65 -5.61
C THR A 53 -17.19 13.50 -6.64
N GLU A 54 -17.26 14.34 -7.66
CA GLU A 54 -18.31 14.31 -8.67
C GLU A 54 -18.26 13.03 -9.55
N PRO A 55 -17.13 12.66 -10.16
CA PRO A 55 -17.10 11.51 -11.07
C PRO A 55 -17.12 10.17 -10.34
N TYR A 56 -16.52 10.07 -9.16
CA TYR A 56 -16.34 8.80 -8.46
C TYR A 56 -17.01 8.73 -7.11
N ASN A 57 -17.42 9.83 -6.47
CA ASN A 57 -17.87 9.87 -5.08
C ASN A 57 -16.79 9.39 -4.10
N MET A 58 -15.58 9.92 -4.28
CA MET A 58 -14.46 9.83 -3.33
C MET A 58 -14.19 11.19 -2.71
N ARG A 59 -14.05 11.25 -1.39
CA ARG A 59 -13.73 12.49 -0.68
C ARG A 59 -12.23 12.59 -0.43
N VAL A 60 -11.64 13.72 -0.80
CA VAL A 60 -10.21 13.98 -0.53
C VAL A 60 -10.06 14.90 0.68
N HIS A 61 -9.30 14.45 1.68
CA HIS A 61 -8.97 15.19 2.89
C HIS A 61 -7.49 15.56 2.87
N TYR A 62 -7.19 16.85 2.71
CA TYR A 62 -5.82 17.38 2.78
C TYR A 62 -5.64 18.46 3.87
N LYS A 63 -6.74 19.07 4.32
CA LYS A 63 -6.74 19.96 5.49
C LYS A 63 -6.59 19.10 6.75
N TRP A 64 -5.81 19.58 7.71
CA TRP A 64 -5.59 18.86 8.97
C TRP A 64 -6.88 18.79 9.78
N ASP A 65 -7.29 17.58 10.17
CA ASP A 65 -8.42 17.34 11.08
C ASP A 65 -8.05 16.23 12.06
N ARG A 66 -7.81 16.59 13.32
CA ARG A 66 -7.41 15.61 14.34
C ARG A 66 -8.37 14.43 14.46
N ASN A 67 -9.67 14.58 14.17
CA ASN A 67 -10.63 13.48 14.28
C ASN A 67 -10.51 12.49 13.12
N ILE A 68 -10.07 12.94 11.95
CA ILE A 68 -9.89 12.11 10.75
C ILE A 68 -8.50 11.44 10.76
N TYR A 69 -7.47 12.17 11.19
CA TYR A 69 -6.10 11.64 11.30
C TYR A 69 -5.84 10.89 12.61
N GLY A 70 -6.74 11.01 13.60
CA GLY A 70 -6.49 10.54 14.97
C GLY A 70 -7.24 9.30 15.43
N SER A 71 -8.07 8.69 14.58
CA SER A 71 -8.67 7.37 14.85
C SER A 71 -7.78 6.21 14.43
N THR A 72 -6.77 6.45 13.59
CA THR A 72 -5.74 5.48 13.25
C THR A 72 -4.61 5.61 14.26
N THR A 73 -3.76 4.59 14.38
CA THR A 73 -2.55 4.54 15.23
C THR A 73 -1.51 5.65 14.92
N ASP A 74 -1.89 6.68 14.17
CA ASP A 74 -1.06 7.72 13.58
C ASP A 74 -0.85 8.95 14.46
N ASN A 75 -1.59 9.10 15.57
CA ASN A 75 -1.37 10.23 16.50
C ASN A 75 0.03 10.24 17.15
N THR A 76 0.73 9.10 17.12
CA THR A 76 2.10 8.96 17.62
C THR A 76 3.16 9.23 16.55
N ARG A 77 2.74 9.28 15.27
CA ARG A 77 3.59 9.60 14.12
C ARG A 77 3.48 11.11 13.93
N ASN A 78 4.58 11.85 13.97
CA ASN A 78 4.61 13.32 13.86
C ASN A 78 4.12 13.83 12.48
N LEU A 79 2.86 13.60 12.14
CA LEU A 79 2.25 13.95 10.88
C LEU A 79 1.85 15.42 10.86
N ASN A 80 1.91 15.99 9.66
CA ASN A 80 1.52 17.36 9.38
C ASN A 80 0.67 17.38 8.10
N PRO A 81 -0.22 18.38 7.93
CA PRO A 81 -0.90 18.55 6.66
C PRO A 81 0.13 18.79 5.54
N PRO A 82 -0.16 18.33 4.31
CA PRO A 82 0.65 18.64 3.14
C PRO A 82 0.63 20.13 2.84
N ARG A 83 1.71 20.63 2.24
CA ARG A 83 1.74 22.00 1.71
C ARG A 83 0.76 22.11 0.55
N LYS A 84 0.02 23.23 0.51
CA LYS A 84 -1.08 23.44 -0.45
C LYS A 84 -0.61 23.30 -1.90
N GLU A 85 0.59 23.77 -2.22
CA GLU A 85 1.21 23.69 -3.53
C GLU A 85 1.54 22.25 -4.00
N ASN A 86 1.60 21.29 -3.08
CA ASN A 86 1.89 19.89 -3.39
C ASN A 86 0.62 19.03 -3.53
N VAL A 87 -0.54 19.54 -3.08
CA VAL A 87 -1.80 18.78 -3.10
C VAL A 87 -2.27 18.50 -4.53
N ILE A 88 -2.44 19.53 -5.36
CA ILE A 88 -2.91 19.34 -6.75
C ILE A 88 -1.97 18.41 -7.52
N PRO A 89 -0.63 18.61 -7.55
CA PRO A 89 0.28 17.70 -8.24
C PRO A 89 0.18 16.24 -7.77
N ALA A 90 0.07 16.01 -6.46
CA ALA A 90 -0.10 14.66 -5.92
C ALA A 90 -1.39 14.01 -6.44
N PHE A 91 -2.50 14.74 -6.38
CA PHE A 91 -3.80 14.22 -6.80
C PHE A 91 -3.99 14.19 -8.34
N GLU A 92 -3.23 14.98 -9.10
CA GLU A 92 -3.08 14.76 -10.55
C GLU A 92 -2.45 13.41 -10.84
N MET A 93 -1.43 13.02 -10.07
CA MET A 93 -0.79 11.71 -10.22
C MET A 93 -1.74 10.56 -9.85
N VAL A 94 -2.48 10.70 -8.73
CA VAL A 94 -3.54 9.77 -8.31
C VAL A 94 -4.60 9.62 -9.41
N ASN A 95 -5.11 10.72 -9.96
CA ASN A 95 -6.14 10.66 -11.00
C ASN A 95 -5.59 10.04 -12.30
N HIS A 96 -4.43 10.50 -12.75
CA HIS A 96 -3.90 10.18 -14.07
C HIS A 96 -3.30 8.78 -14.13
N VAL A 97 -2.51 8.38 -13.13
CA VAL A 97 -1.78 7.09 -13.15
C VAL A 97 -2.60 5.96 -12.52
N TRP A 98 -3.48 6.26 -11.57
CA TRP A 98 -4.36 5.26 -10.96
C TRP A 98 -5.77 5.27 -11.55
N LEU A 99 -6.60 6.28 -11.29
CA LEU A 99 -8.03 6.21 -11.64
C LEU A 99 -8.28 6.06 -13.14
N LYS A 100 -7.66 6.89 -13.96
CA LYS A 100 -7.83 6.85 -15.43
C LYS A 100 -7.37 5.53 -16.04
N THR A 101 -6.37 4.89 -15.45
CA THR A 101 -5.91 3.56 -15.87
C THR A 101 -7.04 2.54 -15.76
N TYR A 102 -7.66 2.43 -14.59
CA TYR A 102 -8.79 1.50 -14.41
C TYR A 102 -10.05 1.94 -15.16
N ASP A 103 -10.36 3.25 -15.21
CA ASP A 103 -11.51 3.75 -15.99
C ASP A 103 -11.38 3.36 -17.47
N SER A 104 -10.20 3.49 -18.05
CA SER A 104 -9.99 3.18 -19.47
C SER A 104 -10.07 1.69 -19.83
N VAL A 105 -9.70 0.79 -18.91
CA VAL A 105 -9.63 -0.66 -19.18
C VAL A 105 -10.84 -1.39 -18.61
N ALA A 106 -11.24 -1.06 -17.39
CA ALA A 106 -12.34 -1.72 -16.67
C ALA A 106 -13.66 -0.92 -16.68
N GLY A 107 -13.61 0.35 -17.08
CA GLY A 107 -14.75 1.25 -17.12
C GLY A 107 -15.00 1.98 -15.79
N LYS A 108 -15.58 3.18 -15.90
CA LYS A 108 -15.91 4.05 -14.76
C LYS A 108 -16.72 3.37 -13.65
N GLN A 109 -17.61 2.45 -14.00
CA GLN A 109 -18.44 1.75 -13.02
C GLN A 109 -17.61 0.83 -12.13
N PHE A 110 -16.61 0.14 -12.69
CA PHE A 110 -15.67 -0.67 -11.91
C PHE A 110 -14.95 0.18 -10.86
N VAL A 111 -14.40 1.32 -11.27
CA VAL A 111 -13.73 2.26 -10.35
C VAL A 111 -14.69 2.74 -9.28
N LYS A 112 -15.93 3.07 -9.64
CA LYS A 112 -16.95 3.47 -8.67
C LYS A 112 -17.23 2.36 -7.65
N ASP A 113 -17.40 1.13 -8.07
CA ASP A 113 -17.82 0.05 -7.17
C ASP A 113 -16.71 -0.37 -6.20
N LEU A 114 -15.45 -0.15 -6.56
CA LEU A 114 -14.27 -0.60 -5.81
C LEU A 114 -13.41 0.54 -5.25
N ARG A 115 -13.89 1.78 -5.29
CA ARG A 115 -13.14 2.93 -4.74
C ARG A 115 -13.10 2.92 -3.20
N PRO A 116 -12.06 3.51 -2.59
CA PRO A 116 -12.17 3.98 -1.22
C PRO A 116 -13.19 5.12 -1.13
N MET A 117 -13.89 5.24 -0.01
CA MET A 117 -14.79 6.38 0.26
C MET A 117 -14.00 7.68 0.44
N SER A 118 -12.81 7.60 1.02
CA SER A 118 -11.95 8.76 1.24
C SER A 118 -10.46 8.51 0.95
N LEU A 119 -9.80 9.57 0.50
CA LEU A 119 -8.35 9.66 0.41
C LEU A 119 -7.86 10.70 1.41
N LEU A 120 -6.93 10.34 2.27
CA LEU A 120 -6.33 11.22 3.26
C LEU A 120 -4.90 11.56 2.85
N ALA A 121 -4.50 12.82 2.88
CA ALA A 121 -3.16 13.25 2.46
C ALA A 121 -2.37 13.80 3.65
N ALA A 122 -1.22 13.21 3.94
CA ALA A 122 -0.29 13.71 4.96
C ALA A 122 1.04 14.14 4.31
N GLY A 123 1.59 15.27 4.75
CA GLY A 123 2.83 15.81 4.18
C GLY A 123 4.09 15.08 4.64
N GLY A 124 4.11 14.67 5.92
CA GLY A 124 5.28 14.11 6.59
C GLY A 124 5.46 12.59 6.44
N TYR A 125 6.61 12.12 6.91
CA TYR A 125 6.94 10.70 7.04
C TYR A 125 6.16 10.03 8.18
N ALA A 126 5.53 8.89 7.91
CA ALA A 126 4.88 8.06 8.94
C ALA A 126 5.83 6.96 9.43
N PHE A 127 6.70 7.27 10.38
CA PHE A 127 7.63 6.29 10.95
C PHE A 127 6.94 5.31 11.90
N ASN A 128 7.37 4.05 11.84
CA ASN A 128 6.96 2.96 12.73
C ASN A 128 7.95 2.80 13.88
N GLU A 129 7.54 2.14 14.97
CA GLU A 129 8.40 1.89 16.14
C GLU A 129 9.67 1.07 15.79
N ASN A 130 9.58 0.21 14.77
CA ASN A 130 10.69 -0.60 14.26
C ASN A 130 11.63 0.17 13.30
N GLY A 131 11.42 1.48 13.10
CA GLY A 131 12.24 2.34 12.24
C GLY A 131 11.87 2.30 10.75
N THR A 132 10.91 1.47 10.34
CA THR A 132 10.38 1.47 8.97
C THR A 132 9.42 2.64 8.73
N ARG A 133 9.03 2.88 7.48
CA ARG A 133 8.04 3.92 7.13
C ARG A 133 6.79 3.30 6.53
N THR A 134 5.63 3.79 6.96
CA THR A 134 4.33 3.49 6.37
C THR A 134 4.06 4.47 5.23
N LEU A 135 3.96 4.00 3.99
CA LEU A 135 3.72 4.86 2.82
C LEU A 135 2.24 5.05 2.53
N GLY A 136 1.43 4.07 2.91
CA GLY A 136 -0.02 4.14 2.87
C GLY A 136 -0.69 3.22 3.88
N LEU A 137 -1.96 3.51 4.12
CA LEU A 137 -2.80 2.81 5.08
C LEU A 137 -4.21 2.67 4.50
N ALA A 138 -4.65 1.45 4.22
CA ALA A 138 -6.05 1.17 3.94
C ALA A 138 -6.78 0.71 5.23
N SER A 139 -7.69 1.54 5.74
CA SER A 139 -8.57 1.14 6.86
C SER A 139 -9.88 0.58 6.31
N GLY A 140 -10.03 -0.75 6.38
CA GLY A 140 -11.27 -1.47 6.05
C GLY A 140 -11.83 -1.24 4.64
N GLY A 141 -10.97 -0.86 3.69
CA GLY A 141 -11.36 -0.48 2.33
C GLY A 141 -12.14 0.84 2.22
N VAL A 142 -12.37 1.54 3.33
CA VAL A 142 -13.11 2.81 3.37
C VAL A 142 -12.20 3.99 3.08
N GLN A 143 -10.95 3.94 3.53
CA GLN A 143 -10.03 5.07 3.48
C GLN A 143 -8.61 4.64 3.13
N ILE A 144 -7.99 5.32 2.17
CA ILE A 144 -6.54 5.22 1.91
C ILE A 144 -5.87 6.50 2.41
N THR A 145 -4.90 6.37 3.31
CA THR A 145 -3.99 7.47 3.67
C THR A 145 -2.75 7.43 2.79
N LEU A 146 -2.39 8.58 2.25
CA LEU A 146 -1.23 8.82 1.39
C LEU A 146 -0.26 9.72 2.16
N TYR A 147 0.84 9.17 2.64
CA TYR A 147 1.87 9.92 3.35
C TYR A 147 2.90 10.52 2.38
N GLU A 148 3.84 11.32 2.90
CA GLU A 148 4.96 11.89 2.15
C GLU A 148 4.58 12.77 0.94
N VAL A 149 3.37 13.35 0.93
CA VAL A 149 2.88 14.18 -0.18
C VAL A 149 3.82 15.36 -0.49
N ASP A 150 4.51 15.89 0.53
CA ASP A 150 5.45 16.99 0.36
C ASP A 150 6.78 16.57 -0.28
N TYR A 151 7.07 15.27 -0.35
CA TYR A 151 8.32 14.73 -0.87
C TYR A 151 8.19 14.19 -2.30
N LEU A 152 6.97 14.10 -2.84
CA LEU A 152 6.71 13.53 -4.17
C LEU A 152 7.46 14.22 -5.31
N ARG A 153 7.68 15.53 -5.18
CA ARG A 153 8.40 16.33 -6.18
C ARG A 153 9.91 16.35 -5.97
N THR A 154 10.43 15.69 -4.94
CA THR A 154 11.87 15.74 -4.64
C THR A 154 12.69 14.89 -5.59
N ASN A 155 12.16 13.74 -6.01
CA ASN A 155 12.80 12.83 -6.96
C ASN A 155 11.77 11.85 -7.54
N VAL A 156 12.14 11.22 -8.66
CA VAL A 156 11.27 10.27 -9.39
C VAL A 156 10.96 9.01 -8.57
N GLU A 157 11.90 8.54 -7.74
CA GLU A 157 11.67 7.34 -6.92
C GLU A 157 10.59 7.56 -5.86
N SER A 158 10.56 8.73 -5.20
CA SER A 158 9.46 9.10 -4.30
C SER A 158 8.10 9.13 -5.01
N ALA A 159 8.04 9.61 -6.25
CA ALA A 159 6.81 9.59 -7.03
C ALA A 159 6.39 8.16 -7.44
N LYS A 160 7.34 7.30 -7.83
CA LYS A 160 7.09 5.88 -8.13
C LYS A 160 6.56 5.14 -6.91
N GLU A 161 7.18 5.32 -5.75
CA GLU A 161 6.79 4.66 -4.51
C GLU A 161 5.38 5.07 -4.06
N PHE A 162 5.02 6.34 -4.20
CA PHE A 162 3.68 6.80 -3.89
C PHE A 162 2.62 6.16 -4.79
N ILE A 163 2.92 6.02 -6.09
CA ILE A 163 2.01 5.33 -7.02
C ILE A 163 1.99 3.82 -6.80
N HIS A 164 3.12 3.21 -6.45
CA HIS A 164 3.17 1.81 -6.05
C HIS A 164 2.28 1.55 -4.83
N THR A 165 2.37 2.42 -3.82
CA THR A 165 1.57 2.36 -2.59
C THR A 165 0.08 2.43 -2.89
N ILE A 166 -0.38 3.43 -3.67
CA ILE A 166 -1.82 3.54 -3.93
C ILE A 166 -2.35 2.37 -4.76
N GLN A 167 -1.56 1.86 -5.71
CA GLN A 167 -1.92 0.66 -6.47
C GLN A 167 -2.01 -0.55 -5.54
N HIS A 168 -1.02 -0.75 -4.67
CA HIS A 168 -0.99 -1.82 -3.66
C HIS A 168 -2.24 -1.82 -2.78
N GLU A 169 -2.57 -0.67 -2.18
CA GLU A 169 -3.77 -0.55 -1.34
C GLU A 169 -5.06 -0.76 -2.12
N TYR A 170 -5.09 -0.36 -3.40
CA TYR A 170 -6.25 -0.62 -4.25
C TYR A 170 -6.42 -2.11 -4.57
N ILE A 171 -5.34 -2.85 -4.75
CA ILE A 171 -5.39 -4.32 -4.91
C ILE A 171 -5.97 -4.96 -3.66
N HIS A 172 -5.64 -4.48 -2.46
CA HIS A 172 -6.29 -4.93 -1.22
C HIS A 172 -7.80 -4.70 -1.24
N ILE A 173 -8.27 -3.53 -1.69
CA ILE A 173 -9.72 -3.26 -1.82
C ILE A 173 -10.37 -4.21 -2.82
N ILE A 174 -9.73 -4.45 -3.97
CA ILE A 174 -10.22 -5.40 -4.97
C ILE A 174 -10.33 -6.81 -4.37
N ASN A 175 -9.30 -7.26 -3.65
CA ASN A 175 -9.23 -8.58 -3.02
C ASN A 175 -10.21 -8.75 -1.85
N GLN A 176 -10.56 -7.67 -1.15
CA GLN A 176 -11.61 -7.67 -0.13
C GLN A 176 -12.99 -7.88 -0.75
N LYS A 177 -13.21 -7.41 -1.98
CA LYS A 177 -14.49 -7.62 -2.69
C LYS A 177 -14.62 -9.02 -3.25
N GLU A 178 -13.57 -9.53 -3.91
CA GLU A 178 -13.51 -10.87 -4.46
C GLU A 178 -12.19 -11.51 -4.05
N GLU A 179 -12.25 -12.63 -3.33
CA GLU A 179 -11.03 -13.27 -2.86
C GLU A 179 -10.29 -13.97 -4.01
N PHE A 180 -8.95 -13.85 -4.02
CA PHE A 180 -8.08 -14.64 -4.88
C PHE A 180 -7.80 -16.02 -4.25
N ASN A 181 -7.36 -16.99 -5.05
CA ASN A 181 -7.05 -18.33 -4.54
C ASN A 181 -5.71 -18.35 -3.78
N GLN A 182 -5.74 -17.96 -2.50
CA GLN A 182 -4.55 -17.84 -1.65
C GLN A 182 -3.74 -19.16 -1.56
N PRO A 183 -4.36 -20.34 -1.36
CA PRO A 183 -3.60 -21.60 -1.35
C PRO A 183 -2.85 -21.86 -2.65
N ASN A 184 -3.47 -21.57 -3.81
CA ASN A 184 -2.82 -21.77 -5.10
C ASN A 184 -1.72 -20.74 -5.39
N PHE A 185 -1.88 -19.52 -4.87
CA PHE A 185 -0.91 -18.44 -5.03
C PHE A 185 0.34 -18.66 -4.17
N GLY A 186 0.16 -18.91 -2.87
CA GLY A 186 1.27 -19.05 -1.92
C GLY A 186 2.03 -20.38 -2.00
N LYS A 187 1.52 -21.39 -2.72
CA LYS A 187 2.08 -22.76 -2.69
C LYS A 187 3.55 -22.86 -3.08
N MET A 188 4.05 -21.99 -3.96
CA MET A 188 5.44 -22.03 -4.43
C MET A 188 6.45 -21.37 -3.47
N ASN A 189 5.95 -20.64 -2.47
CA ASN A 189 6.74 -19.91 -1.48
C ASN A 189 6.40 -20.33 -0.04
N LEU A 190 5.82 -21.53 0.13
CA LEU A 190 5.55 -22.09 1.45
C LEU A 190 6.83 -22.16 2.28
N GLY A 191 6.80 -21.53 3.45
CA GLY A 191 7.94 -21.43 4.37
C GLY A 191 8.93 -20.30 4.07
N ASP A 192 8.75 -19.53 2.99
CA ASP A 192 9.58 -18.36 2.68
C ASP A 192 8.97 -17.02 3.14
N TYR A 193 7.69 -17.05 3.55
CA TYR A 193 7.00 -15.92 4.16
C TYR A 193 7.48 -15.67 5.60
N THR A 194 7.65 -14.41 5.98
CA THR A 194 8.13 -14.00 7.30
C THR A 194 7.62 -12.60 7.69
N PRO A 195 7.14 -12.41 8.94
CA PRO A 195 6.80 -11.08 9.44
C PRO A 195 8.05 -10.17 9.58
N SER A 196 9.24 -10.77 9.67
CA SER A 196 10.53 -10.06 9.72
C SER A 196 11.14 -9.83 8.34
N TRP A 197 10.30 -9.60 7.33
CA TRP A 197 10.73 -9.42 5.93
C TRP A 197 11.72 -8.27 5.72
N TYR A 198 11.72 -7.27 6.61
CA TYR A 198 12.63 -6.11 6.59
C TYR A 198 14.00 -6.42 7.20
N GLN A 199 14.13 -7.54 7.91
CA GLN A 199 15.40 -8.03 8.40
C GLN A 199 16.06 -8.82 7.28
N LEU A 200 17.16 -8.30 6.76
CA LEU A 200 18.14 -9.17 6.11
C LEU A 200 18.58 -10.18 7.17
N GLU A 201 18.60 -11.48 6.83
CA GLU A 201 19.15 -12.47 7.75
C GLU A 201 20.53 -11.97 8.22
N THR A 202 20.88 -12.17 9.49
CA THR A 202 22.11 -11.60 10.08
C THR A 202 23.41 -11.97 9.34
N THR A 203 23.35 -12.98 8.46
CA THR A 203 24.40 -13.39 7.51
C THR A 203 24.52 -12.51 6.25
N LEU A 204 23.51 -11.67 5.99
CA LEU A 204 23.29 -10.77 4.86
C LEU A 204 23.27 -9.28 5.26
N ASP A 205 23.43 -8.96 6.55
CA ASP A 205 23.37 -7.59 7.09
C ASP A 205 24.52 -6.70 6.53
N PRO A 206 24.24 -5.58 5.84
CA PRO A 206 25.26 -4.65 5.37
C PRO A 206 26.04 -3.95 6.50
N ARG A 207 25.55 -3.95 7.75
CA ARG A 207 26.24 -3.49 8.96
C ARG A 207 27.16 -4.57 9.58
N ARG A 208 26.96 -5.84 9.23
CA ARG A 208 27.83 -6.99 9.54
C ARG A 208 28.08 -7.80 8.25
N PRO A 209 28.74 -7.20 7.25
CA PRO A 209 28.88 -7.85 5.96
C PRO A 209 29.65 -9.15 6.14
N SER A 210 29.12 -10.25 5.58
CA SER A 210 30.05 -11.26 5.09
C SER A 210 30.92 -10.51 4.06
N LYS A 211 32.23 -10.45 4.31
CA LYS A 211 33.21 -9.74 3.46
C LYS A 211 33.15 -10.08 1.97
N LYS A 212 32.35 -11.07 1.57
CA LYS A 212 32.20 -11.59 0.20
C LYS A 212 31.08 -10.92 -0.61
N LEU A 213 29.97 -10.49 -0.01
CA LEU A 213 28.86 -9.87 -0.77
C LEU A 213 29.25 -8.50 -1.36
N GLN A 214 30.08 -7.73 -0.65
CA GLN A 214 30.59 -6.43 -1.12
C GLN A 214 31.78 -6.56 -2.10
N GLN A 215 32.43 -7.73 -2.19
CA GLN A 215 33.67 -7.88 -2.96
C GLN A 215 33.48 -7.91 -4.49
N ASN A 216 32.26 -8.15 -4.97
CA ASN A 216 31.97 -8.30 -6.40
C ASN A 216 31.25 -7.08 -7.01
N GLY A 217 31.02 -6.00 -6.25
CA GLY A 217 30.42 -4.76 -6.77
C GLY A 217 28.91 -4.79 -7.03
N GLU A 218 28.19 -5.80 -6.54
CA GLU A 218 26.72 -5.85 -6.59
C GLU A 218 26.14 -5.66 -5.18
N ASP A 219 25.34 -4.61 -5.00
CA ASP A 219 24.68 -4.27 -3.73
C ASP A 219 23.53 -5.25 -3.46
N TRP A 220 23.83 -6.33 -2.74
CA TRP A 220 22.81 -7.21 -2.18
C TRP A 220 21.92 -6.43 -1.22
N ASN A 221 20.68 -6.17 -1.67
CA ASN A 221 19.64 -5.53 -0.88
C ASN A 221 18.47 -6.51 -0.64
N ILE A 222 17.51 -6.10 0.20
CA ILE A 222 16.39 -6.95 0.58
C ILE A 222 15.53 -7.40 -0.61
N ASN A 223 15.42 -6.58 -1.65
CA ASN A 223 14.66 -6.92 -2.86
C ASN A 223 15.40 -7.98 -3.69
N ALA A 224 16.72 -7.84 -3.89
CA ALA A 224 17.51 -8.84 -4.60
C ALA A 224 17.41 -10.22 -3.93
N TYR A 225 17.45 -10.26 -2.59
CA TYR A 225 17.22 -11.49 -1.82
C TYR A 225 15.81 -12.05 -1.98
N ALA A 226 14.78 -11.20 -1.94
CA ALA A 226 13.41 -11.63 -2.16
C ALA A 226 13.20 -12.15 -3.60
N ASN A 227 13.83 -11.52 -4.59
CA ASN A 227 13.74 -11.89 -6.00
C ASN A 227 14.28 -13.31 -6.25
N VAL A 228 15.43 -13.67 -5.66
CA VAL A 228 15.94 -15.04 -5.79
C VAL A 228 15.06 -16.09 -5.11
N LEU A 229 14.28 -15.71 -4.10
CA LEU A 229 13.32 -16.61 -3.45
C LEU A 229 11.99 -16.73 -4.23
N GLY A 230 11.71 -15.85 -5.17
CA GLY A 230 10.47 -15.83 -5.96
C GLY A 230 9.46 -14.76 -5.57
N PHE A 231 9.91 -13.67 -4.97
CA PHE A 231 9.10 -12.51 -4.59
C PHE A 231 9.49 -11.28 -5.42
N VAL A 232 8.56 -10.38 -5.72
CA VAL A 232 8.88 -9.17 -6.51
C VAL A 232 9.56 -8.09 -5.68
N THR A 233 9.28 -8.04 -4.38
CA THR A 233 9.94 -7.14 -3.42
C THR A 233 10.21 -7.86 -2.10
N GLY A 234 11.02 -7.23 -1.24
CA GLY A 234 11.18 -7.64 0.14
C GLY A 234 9.85 -7.71 0.89
N TYR A 235 8.95 -6.75 0.64
CA TYR A 235 7.66 -6.68 1.33
C TYR A 235 6.69 -7.80 0.94
N SER A 236 6.81 -8.34 -0.28
CA SER A 236 6.02 -9.51 -0.70
C SER A 236 6.28 -10.76 0.16
N ARG A 237 7.36 -10.78 0.96
CA ARG A 237 7.63 -11.88 1.91
C ARG A 237 6.79 -11.80 3.17
N SER A 238 6.13 -10.69 3.45
CA SER A 238 5.44 -10.48 4.73
C SER A 238 4.34 -11.52 4.97
N ASN A 239 3.45 -11.71 4.00
CA ASN A 239 2.43 -12.76 3.96
C ASN A 239 1.86 -12.91 2.53
N ILE A 240 0.97 -13.89 2.32
CA ILE A 240 0.39 -14.21 1.00
C ILE A 240 -0.48 -13.07 0.45
N ILE A 241 -1.18 -12.33 1.31
CA ILE A 241 -2.08 -11.24 0.93
C ILE A 241 -1.26 -10.05 0.40
N GLU A 242 -0.22 -9.66 1.12
CA GLU A 242 0.72 -8.62 0.68
C GLU A 242 1.51 -9.04 -0.56
N ASP A 243 1.89 -10.31 -0.69
CA ASP A 243 2.57 -10.83 -1.89
C ASP A 243 1.71 -10.68 -3.14
N PHE A 244 0.42 -10.99 -3.05
CA PHE A 244 -0.49 -10.79 -4.16
C PHE A 244 -0.60 -9.31 -4.55
N ALA A 245 -0.81 -8.44 -3.54
CA ALA A 245 -0.92 -7.01 -3.75
C ALA A 245 0.36 -6.41 -4.35
N GLU A 246 1.54 -6.83 -3.85
CA GLU A 246 2.85 -6.43 -4.37
C GLU A 246 3.08 -6.94 -5.79
N VAL A 247 2.75 -8.20 -6.13
CA VAL A 247 2.91 -8.70 -7.51
C VAL A 247 2.07 -7.89 -8.47
N ALA A 248 0.80 -7.63 -8.14
CA ALA A 248 -0.06 -6.84 -9.01
C ALA A 248 0.42 -5.37 -9.11
N SER A 249 0.68 -4.72 -7.99
CA SER A 249 1.12 -3.31 -7.96
C SER A 249 2.50 -3.12 -8.60
N TYR A 250 3.44 -4.06 -8.41
CA TYR A 250 4.77 -4.02 -9.01
C TYR A 250 4.71 -3.99 -10.53
N TYR A 251 3.94 -4.89 -11.15
CA TYR A 251 3.78 -4.90 -12.60
C TYR A 251 3.01 -3.67 -13.12
N LEU A 252 2.05 -3.15 -12.36
CA LEU A 252 1.33 -1.92 -12.73
C LEU A 252 2.19 -0.64 -12.67
N THR A 253 3.28 -0.67 -11.91
CA THR A 253 4.08 0.54 -11.60
C THR A 253 5.52 0.47 -12.06
N THR A 254 5.99 -0.70 -12.48
CA THR A 254 7.33 -0.93 -13.01
C THR A 254 7.27 -1.11 -14.51
N LYS A 255 8.24 -0.50 -15.20
CA LYS A 255 8.35 -0.62 -16.66
C LYS A 255 8.63 -2.06 -17.06
N PRO A 256 8.06 -2.56 -18.18
CA PRO A 256 8.36 -3.90 -18.67
C PRO A 256 9.85 -4.18 -18.84
N GLU A 257 10.63 -3.18 -19.25
CA GLU A 257 12.09 -3.32 -19.36
C GLU A 257 12.76 -3.55 -17.99
N ASP A 258 12.29 -2.89 -16.94
CA ASP A 258 12.86 -3.01 -15.60
C ASP A 258 12.43 -4.32 -14.91
N VAL A 259 11.20 -4.80 -15.17
CA VAL A 259 10.80 -6.17 -14.80
C VAL A 259 11.70 -7.20 -15.49
N THR A 260 11.97 -7.02 -16.78
CA THR A 260 12.84 -7.93 -17.55
C THR A 260 14.25 -7.95 -16.97
N LYS A 261 14.82 -6.78 -16.66
CA LYS A 261 16.14 -6.69 -16.01
C LYS A 261 16.18 -7.43 -14.67
N MET A 262 15.15 -7.27 -13.83
CA MET A 262 15.05 -7.99 -12.56
C MET A 262 15.02 -9.51 -12.79
N LEU A 263 14.20 -10.00 -13.72
CA LEU A 263 14.14 -11.42 -14.04
C LEU A 263 15.47 -11.95 -14.60
N ASP A 264 16.13 -11.20 -15.48
CA ASP A 264 17.43 -11.56 -16.04
C ASP A 264 18.53 -11.60 -14.97
N GLN A 265 18.49 -10.67 -14.01
CA GLN A 265 19.37 -10.70 -12.85
C GLN A 265 19.16 -11.97 -12.04
N VAL A 266 17.90 -12.36 -11.75
CA VAL A 266 17.63 -13.62 -11.04
C VAL A 266 18.10 -14.82 -11.85
N ARG A 267 17.84 -14.87 -13.17
CA ARG A 267 18.34 -15.93 -14.07
C ARG A 267 19.86 -16.05 -14.02
N SER A 268 20.58 -14.93 -13.89
CA SER A 268 22.04 -14.95 -13.79
C SER A 268 22.51 -15.73 -12.55
N TYR A 269 21.82 -15.59 -11.41
CA TYR A 269 22.10 -16.36 -10.19
C TYR A 269 21.67 -17.83 -10.31
N GLU A 270 20.57 -18.11 -11.03
CA GLU A 270 20.11 -19.48 -11.30
C GLU A 270 21.08 -20.28 -12.18
N ASN A 271 21.76 -19.62 -13.12
CA ASN A 271 22.71 -20.25 -14.03
C ASN A 271 24.11 -20.44 -13.42
N MET A 272 24.37 -19.93 -12.22
CA MET A 272 25.64 -20.14 -11.51
C MET A 272 25.79 -21.60 -11.06
N THR A 273 27.02 -22.09 -11.05
CA THR A 273 27.40 -23.31 -10.33
C THR A 273 27.27 -23.11 -8.82
N GLN A 274 27.19 -24.21 -8.05
CA GLN A 274 27.17 -24.09 -6.58
C GLN A 274 28.42 -23.38 -6.04
N ALA A 275 29.60 -23.65 -6.60
CA ALA A 275 30.84 -23.02 -6.19
C ALA A 275 30.88 -21.51 -6.48
N GLU A 276 30.24 -21.06 -7.56
CA GLU A 276 30.05 -19.64 -7.86
C GLU A 276 29.08 -19.03 -6.85
N ARG A 277 27.91 -19.64 -6.62
CA ARG A 277 26.96 -19.18 -5.60
C ARG A 277 27.59 -19.06 -4.22
N ASP A 278 28.38 -20.04 -3.79
CA ASP A 278 29.11 -20.02 -2.52
C ASP A 278 30.15 -18.88 -2.46
N ARG A 279 30.73 -18.49 -3.60
CA ARG A 279 31.61 -17.32 -3.71
C ARG A 279 30.83 -16.01 -3.57
N TYR A 280 29.61 -15.95 -4.10
CA TYR A 280 28.67 -14.83 -3.95
C TYR A 280 27.97 -14.81 -2.59
N GLY A 281 28.18 -15.80 -1.71
CA GLY A 281 27.48 -15.89 -0.43
C GLY A 281 26.03 -16.36 -0.55
N LEU A 282 25.63 -16.88 -1.72
CA LEU A 282 24.34 -17.51 -1.99
C LEU A 282 24.34 -18.96 -1.51
N THR A 283 24.41 -19.17 -0.20
CA THR A 283 24.37 -20.51 0.39
C THR A 283 23.02 -21.19 0.12
N VAL A 284 22.95 -22.51 0.29
CA VAL A 284 21.69 -23.29 0.13
C VAL A 284 20.57 -22.82 1.07
N ASP A 285 20.92 -22.20 2.19
CA ASP A 285 19.95 -21.63 3.14
C ASP A 285 19.36 -20.30 2.65
N ILE A 286 20.09 -19.59 1.79
CA ILE A 286 19.75 -18.25 1.29
C ILE A 286 19.13 -18.34 -0.11
N TYR A 287 19.64 -19.21 -0.97
CA TYR A 287 19.22 -19.34 -2.35
C TYR A 287 18.40 -20.61 -2.57
N LYS A 288 17.16 -20.44 -3.04
CA LYS A 288 16.28 -21.53 -3.48
C LYS A 288 16.06 -21.39 -4.99
N PRO A 289 16.45 -22.37 -5.81
CA PRO A 289 16.33 -22.25 -7.26
C PRO A 289 14.87 -22.09 -7.72
N GLY A 290 14.68 -21.44 -8.87
CA GLY A 290 13.39 -21.24 -9.51
C GLY A 290 12.69 -19.93 -9.15
N GLY A 291 13.40 -18.93 -8.60
CA GLY A 291 12.85 -17.60 -8.31
C GLY A 291 12.13 -16.98 -9.52
N VAL A 292 12.69 -17.12 -10.72
CA VAL A 292 12.07 -16.63 -11.97
C VAL A 292 10.76 -17.36 -12.23
N GLN A 293 10.75 -18.68 -12.13
CA GLN A 293 9.56 -19.50 -12.35
C GLN A 293 8.45 -19.14 -11.34
N LYS A 294 8.81 -18.92 -10.07
CA LYS A 294 7.86 -18.54 -9.02
C LYS A 294 7.24 -17.17 -9.26
N ILE A 295 8.05 -16.17 -9.63
CA ILE A 295 7.56 -14.82 -9.95
C ILE A 295 6.60 -14.87 -11.14
N LEU A 296 6.98 -15.54 -12.23
CA LEU A 296 6.14 -15.67 -13.42
C LEU A 296 4.86 -16.43 -13.12
N TYR A 297 4.93 -17.50 -12.33
CA TYR A 297 3.76 -18.25 -11.90
C TYR A 297 2.75 -17.37 -11.13
N LYS A 298 3.23 -16.56 -10.18
CA LYS A 298 2.36 -15.61 -9.46
C LYS A 298 1.75 -14.57 -10.38
N TYR A 299 2.53 -14.03 -11.33
CA TYR A 299 2.03 -13.07 -12.31
C TYR A 299 0.91 -13.66 -13.18
N GLU A 300 1.06 -14.91 -13.65
CA GLU A 300 -0.02 -15.60 -14.37
C GLU A 300 -1.29 -15.74 -13.53
N LEU A 301 -1.17 -16.06 -12.23
CA LEU A 301 -2.33 -16.12 -11.34
C LEU A 301 -3.00 -14.76 -11.12
N VAL A 302 -2.24 -13.66 -11.09
CA VAL A 302 -2.81 -12.30 -11.05
C VAL A 302 -3.62 -12.05 -12.33
N LYS A 303 -3.07 -12.36 -13.51
CA LYS A 303 -3.79 -12.22 -14.79
C LYS A 303 -5.08 -13.03 -14.82
N GLU A 304 -5.00 -14.30 -14.44
CA GLU A 304 -6.17 -15.19 -14.37
C GLU A 304 -7.23 -14.68 -13.39
N TYR A 305 -6.81 -14.16 -12.23
CA TYR A 305 -7.72 -13.57 -11.25
C TYR A 305 -8.47 -12.36 -11.82
N PHE A 306 -7.76 -11.38 -12.38
CA PHE A 306 -8.37 -10.19 -12.97
C PHE A 306 -9.34 -10.53 -14.12
N TRP A 307 -8.97 -11.49 -14.96
CA TRP A 307 -9.83 -11.94 -16.06
C TRP A 307 -11.06 -12.72 -15.58
N SER A 308 -10.85 -13.69 -14.69
CA SER A 308 -11.92 -14.59 -14.23
C SER A 308 -12.97 -13.85 -13.40
N LYS A 309 -12.54 -12.97 -12.49
CA LYS A 309 -13.39 -12.24 -11.55
C LYS A 309 -13.97 -10.95 -12.11
N PHE A 310 -13.18 -10.18 -12.86
CA PHE A 310 -13.57 -8.83 -13.27
C PHE A 310 -13.62 -8.62 -14.79
N LYS A 311 -13.24 -9.63 -15.59
CA LYS A 311 -13.13 -9.53 -17.06
C LYS A 311 -12.17 -8.41 -17.50
N ILE A 312 -11.13 -8.19 -16.70
CA ILE A 312 -10.08 -7.21 -16.98
C ILE A 312 -8.89 -7.97 -17.58
N ASP A 313 -8.43 -7.52 -18.76
CA ASP A 313 -7.12 -7.92 -19.27
C ASP A 313 -6.04 -7.17 -18.47
N PHE A 314 -5.35 -7.90 -17.61
CA PHE A 314 -4.35 -7.32 -16.73
C PHE A 314 -3.10 -6.84 -17.48
N GLU A 315 -2.76 -7.45 -18.62
CA GLU A 315 -1.62 -6.99 -19.42
C GLU A 315 -1.94 -5.65 -20.10
N GLU A 316 -3.18 -5.50 -20.58
CA GLU A 316 -3.67 -4.21 -21.07
C GLU A 316 -3.70 -3.16 -19.95
N LEU A 317 -4.13 -3.53 -18.74
CA LEU A 317 -4.09 -2.65 -17.58
C LEU A 317 -2.66 -2.18 -17.26
N VAL A 318 -1.69 -3.11 -17.24
CA VAL A 318 -0.26 -2.81 -17.07
C VAL A 318 0.26 -1.89 -18.17
N ARG A 319 -0.11 -2.14 -19.43
CA ARG A 319 0.28 -1.30 -20.57
C ARG A 319 -0.23 0.12 -20.42
N VAL A 320 -1.51 0.30 -20.09
CA VAL A 320 -2.11 1.63 -19.91
C VAL A 320 -1.55 2.33 -18.67
N ALA A 321 -1.31 1.61 -17.57
CA ALA A 321 -0.69 2.17 -16.37
C ALA A 321 0.68 2.77 -16.69
N ASN A 322 1.51 2.03 -17.44
CA ASN A 322 2.83 2.48 -17.86
C ASN A 322 2.79 3.66 -18.83
N LEU A 323 1.80 3.72 -19.75
CA LEU A 323 1.60 4.88 -20.62
C LEU A 323 1.18 6.14 -19.84
N ASN A 324 0.27 5.98 -18.88
CA ASN A 324 -0.15 7.08 -18.02
C ASN A 324 1.01 7.55 -17.13
N ALA A 325 1.82 6.64 -16.60
CA ALA A 325 3.03 6.97 -15.86
C ALA A 325 4.05 7.73 -16.75
N ALA A 326 4.31 7.27 -17.98
CA ALA A 326 5.24 7.92 -18.90
C ALA A 326 4.80 9.33 -19.35
N SER A 327 3.50 9.61 -19.33
CA SER A 327 2.96 10.94 -19.62
C SER A 327 2.87 11.86 -18.40
N SER A 328 3.09 11.34 -17.19
CA SER A 328 3.09 12.15 -15.97
C SER A 328 4.39 12.96 -15.84
N PRO A 329 4.32 14.31 -15.73
CA PRO A 329 5.50 15.16 -15.53
C PRO A 329 6.36 14.78 -14.31
N MET A 330 5.75 14.18 -13.29
CA MET A 330 6.43 13.77 -12.06
C MET A 330 7.21 12.46 -12.21
N LEU A 331 6.80 11.58 -13.14
CA LEU A 331 7.40 10.26 -13.36
C LEU A 331 8.31 10.20 -14.60
N ASN A 332 8.15 11.12 -15.54
CA ASN A 332 8.92 11.18 -16.78
C ASN A 332 10.15 12.10 -16.73
N GLY A 333 10.50 12.63 -15.54
CA GLY A 333 11.64 13.52 -15.35
C GLY A 333 11.38 14.98 -15.75
N GLY A 334 10.13 15.36 -16.03
CA GLY A 334 9.70 16.70 -16.39
C GLY A 334 9.68 17.72 -15.25
N VAL A 335 10.08 17.35 -14.03
CA VAL A 335 10.31 18.30 -12.94
C VAL A 335 11.60 19.09 -13.25
N THR A 336 11.48 20.13 -14.07
CA THR A 336 12.49 21.18 -14.13
C THR A 336 12.64 21.77 -12.74
N ASN A 337 13.79 21.53 -12.12
CA ASN A 337 14.24 22.17 -10.90
C ASN A 337 14.19 23.69 -11.07
N THR A 338 13.10 24.32 -10.66
CA THR A 338 13.06 25.78 -10.45
C THR A 338 12.23 26.08 -9.22
N ILE A 339 12.59 25.45 -8.10
CA ILE A 339 12.37 26.04 -6.78
C ILE A 339 13.76 26.09 -6.14
N THR A 340 14.37 27.28 -6.22
CA THR A 340 15.61 27.60 -5.52
C THR A 340 15.30 27.58 -4.03
N PHE A 341 15.54 26.45 -3.37
CA PHE A 341 15.57 26.44 -1.90
C PHE A 341 16.81 27.22 -1.48
N GLU A 342 16.62 28.37 -0.81
CA GLU A 342 17.71 28.98 -0.05
C GLU A 342 18.26 27.93 0.90
N LYS A 343 19.51 27.54 0.64
CA LYS A 343 20.23 26.55 1.42
C LYS A 343 20.55 27.16 2.79
N LYS A 344 19.58 27.18 3.72
CA LYS A 344 19.90 27.32 5.14
C LYS A 344 20.50 26.01 5.60
N THR A 345 21.81 26.00 5.71
CA THR A 345 22.61 24.88 6.19
C THR A 345 22.28 24.62 7.66
N TYR A 346 21.32 23.74 7.93
CA TYR A 346 21.23 23.10 9.24
C TYR A 346 22.18 21.90 9.22
N LYS A 347 23.21 21.93 10.07
CA LYS A 347 24.04 20.75 10.35
C LYS A 347 23.13 19.68 10.97
N THR A 348 22.62 18.78 10.14
CA THR A 348 22.03 17.52 10.57
C THR A 348 22.97 16.42 10.13
N SER A 349 23.72 15.91 11.09
CA SER A 349 24.50 14.68 10.96
C SER A 349 23.52 13.51 11.07
N PHE A 350 22.90 13.14 9.96
CA PHE A 350 22.26 11.83 9.82
C PHE A 350 22.84 11.17 8.58
N VAL A 351 23.55 10.08 8.84
CA VAL A 351 24.04 9.15 7.83
C VAL A 351 22.83 8.67 7.03
N THR A 352 22.97 8.65 5.70
CA THR A 352 22.02 8.06 4.76
C THR A 352 21.93 6.56 5.02
N GLU A 353 21.01 6.15 5.90
CA GLU A 353 20.58 4.76 6.00
C GLU A 353 19.38 4.57 5.08
N ASP A 354 19.42 3.53 4.23
CA ASP A 354 18.26 3.09 3.46
C ASP A 354 17.17 2.62 4.43
N VAL A 355 16.23 3.51 4.74
CA VAL A 355 15.08 3.18 5.59
C VAL A 355 14.15 2.27 4.80
N VAL A 356 13.96 1.04 5.30
CA VAL A 356 13.06 0.03 4.75
C VAL A 356 11.60 0.51 4.87
N ARG A 357 10.83 0.45 3.79
CA ARG A 357 9.50 1.09 3.63
C ARG A 357 8.43 0.01 3.43
N HIS A 358 7.21 0.21 3.93
CA HIS A 358 6.09 -0.69 3.67
C HIS A 358 4.73 -0.01 3.74
N CYS A 359 3.71 -0.69 3.24
CA CYS A 359 2.30 -0.38 3.52
C CYS A 359 1.90 -1.04 4.85
N GLN A 360 0.97 -0.46 5.61
CA GLN A 360 0.46 -1.11 6.80
C GLN A 360 -1.02 -1.43 6.59
N LEU A 361 -1.35 -2.71 6.50
CA LEU A 361 -2.73 -3.13 6.71
C LEU A 361 -3.01 -3.06 8.22
N HIS A 362 -4.12 -2.46 8.63
CA HIS A 362 -4.59 -2.62 10.01
C HIS A 362 -4.88 -4.12 10.24
N ALA A 363 -4.30 -4.69 11.30
CA ALA A 363 -4.53 -6.05 11.77
C ALA A 363 -6.01 -6.37 12.11
N ASP A 364 -6.92 -5.41 11.90
CA ASP A 364 -8.36 -5.58 12.05
C ASP A 364 -8.97 -6.52 10.99
N VAL A 365 -8.24 -6.87 9.92
CA VAL A 365 -8.65 -7.93 8.98
C VAL A 365 -8.23 -9.33 9.46
N GLU A 366 -7.17 -9.47 10.28
CA GLU A 366 -6.87 -10.76 10.94
C GLU A 366 -7.98 -11.17 11.93
N LEU A 367 -8.82 -10.22 12.36
CA LEU A 367 -9.98 -10.48 13.21
C LEU A 367 -11.21 -11.02 12.46
N GLN A 368 -11.17 -11.14 11.12
CA GLN A 368 -12.17 -11.90 10.37
C GLN A 368 -11.78 -13.37 10.13
N LEU A 369 -10.65 -13.82 10.68
CA LEU A 369 -10.21 -15.23 10.68
C LEU A 369 -10.54 -15.98 11.99
N LYS A 370 -11.56 -15.56 12.73
CA LYS A 370 -12.11 -16.34 13.85
C LYS A 370 -13.62 -16.53 13.77
#